data_AF-A0A4Q6ENI2-F1
#
_entry.id   AF-A0A4Q6ENI2-F1
#
_cell.length_a   1.000
_cell.length_b   1.000
_cell.length_c   1.000
_cell.angle_alpha   90.00
_cell.angle_beta   90.00
_cell.angle_gamma   90.00
#
_symmetry.space_group_name_H-M   'P 1'
#
loop_
_entity.id
_entity.type
_entity.pdbx_description
1 polymer ?
#
loop_
_entity_poly.entity_id
_entity_poly.type
_entity_poly.pdbx_seq_one_letter_code
_entity_poly.pdbx_strand_id
1 'polypeptide(L)'
;MRLRIYSIPLATIFFLLAAISSHASEKITDFGGIRPPADAPYPAIWAYTAGAYPIIHREESARADAIRLQLAAELAQLPAAPGEAWHGGCVSAEELAQMEIGRTKTFRFLSTTKIPAIAANYASVRFGQRGGTCRPIILKMNQSTGRDIKPYSVFPDEQEILLGAADSFEVAARLPNSSLPEDIRSFLERQQRLQEFSFIELVQVAPTGEGPASR
;
A
#
# COMPACT_ATOMS: atom_id res chain seq x y z
N MET A 1 -16.14 -32.48 -13.54
CA MET A 1 -14.95 -31.62 -13.71
C MET A 1 -14.81 -30.77 -12.45
N ARG A 2 -13.95 -31.17 -11.50
CA ARG A 2 -13.79 -30.51 -10.19
C ARG A 2 -12.66 -29.50 -10.28
N LEU A 3 -12.95 -28.21 -10.16
CA LEU A 3 -11.91 -27.17 -10.01
C LEU A 3 -11.21 -27.41 -8.66
N ARG A 4 -9.91 -27.73 -8.71
CA ARG A 4 -9.04 -27.69 -7.53
C ARG A 4 -8.77 -26.22 -7.22
N ILE A 5 -9.40 -25.71 -6.16
CA ILE A 5 -9.02 -24.44 -5.55
C ILE A 5 -7.69 -24.72 -4.84
N TYR A 6 -6.60 -24.19 -5.38
CA TYR A 6 -5.32 -24.22 -4.69
C TYR A 6 -5.40 -23.21 -3.54
N SER A 7 -5.54 -23.72 -2.31
CA SER A 7 -5.26 -22.94 -1.11
C SER A 7 -3.79 -22.54 -1.13
N ILE A 8 -3.53 -21.28 -1.45
CA ILE A 8 -2.21 -20.68 -1.30
C ILE A 8 -1.96 -20.58 0.22
N PRO A 9 -0.88 -21.17 0.75
CA PRO A 9 -0.62 -21.16 2.19
C PRO A 9 -0.41 -19.73 2.68
N LEU A 10 -1.08 -19.43 3.80
CA LEU A 10 -0.98 -18.20 4.57
C LEU A 10 0.49 -17.93 4.98
N ALA A 11 0.87 -16.64 4.95
CA ALA A 11 2.13 -16.08 5.42
C ALA A 11 3.28 -15.97 4.39
N THR A 12 3.05 -15.35 3.24
CA THR A 12 4.11 -14.59 2.52
C THR A 12 3.43 -13.69 1.51
N ILE A 13 3.86 -12.43 1.39
CA ILE A 13 3.75 -11.50 0.24
C ILE A 13 3.86 -10.12 0.86
N PHE A 14 5.09 -9.58 0.97
CA PHE A 14 5.44 -8.15 1.03
C PHE A 14 6.97 -8.12 1.05
N PHE A 15 7.60 -7.70 -0.06
CA PHE A 15 9.04 -7.48 -0.16
C PHE A 15 9.32 -6.40 -1.21
N LEU A 16 9.98 -5.31 -0.82
CA LEU A 16 10.74 -4.45 -1.74
C LEU A 16 11.87 -3.66 -1.06
N LEU A 17 12.95 -3.49 -1.85
CA LEU A 17 14.04 -2.49 -1.87
C LEU A 17 15.42 -2.86 -1.32
N ALA A 18 16.13 -3.73 -2.03
CA ALA A 18 17.59 -3.65 -2.12
C ALA A 18 18.01 -3.76 -3.60
N ALA A 19 18.07 -2.64 -4.33
CA ALA A 19 18.68 -2.59 -5.67
C ALA A 19 18.94 -1.17 -6.21
N ILE A 20 19.12 -0.15 -5.36
CA ILE A 20 19.54 1.17 -5.86
C ILE A 20 20.76 1.61 -5.06
N SER A 21 21.90 0.96 -5.36
CA SER A 21 23.24 1.55 -5.32
C SER A 21 24.26 0.49 -5.74
N SER A 22 25.06 0.84 -6.75
CA SER A 22 26.25 0.16 -7.29
C SER A 22 26.06 -0.88 -8.41
N HIS A 23 26.86 -0.70 -9.45
CA HIS A 23 27.00 -1.55 -10.63
C HIS A 23 27.52 -2.96 -10.28
N ALA A 24 27.26 -3.91 -11.18
CA ALA A 24 27.83 -5.26 -11.31
C ALA A 24 27.00 -6.42 -10.72
N SER A 25 27.10 -7.54 -11.44
CA SER A 25 26.28 -8.74 -11.34
C SER A 25 26.56 -9.55 -10.07
N GLU A 26 25.87 -9.24 -8.99
CA GLU A 26 25.71 -10.15 -7.86
C GLU A 26 24.32 -9.99 -7.25
N LYS A 27 23.59 -11.09 -7.11
CA LYS A 27 22.34 -11.14 -6.36
C LYS A 27 22.66 -10.96 -4.88
N ILE A 28 22.71 -9.71 -4.42
CA ILE A 28 22.86 -9.37 -3.01
C ILE A 28 21.51 -9.57 -2.33
N THR A 29 21.36 -10.65 -1.57
CA THR A 29 20.19 -10.96 -0.71
C THR A 29 20.20 -10.21 0.61
N ASP A 30 20.91 -9.07 0.69
CA ASP A 30 21.35 -8.49 1.96
C ASP A 30 21.15 -6.97 2.01
N PHE A 31 20.23 -6.53 2.88
CA PHE A 31 20.17 -5.15 3.36
C PHE A 31 21.33 -4.95 4.34
N GLY A 32 22.50 -4.54 3.84
CA GLY A 32 23.61 -4.07 4.68
C GLY A 32 23.85 -4.87 5.97
N GLY A 33 24.17 -6.16 5.84
CA GLY A 33 24.74 -6.95 6.95
C GLY A 33 23.81 -7.24 8.12
N ILE A 34 22.49 -7.29 7.94
CA ILE A 34 21.57 -7.78 8.99
C ILE A 34 20.58 -8.77 8.38
N ARG A 35 20.95 -10.06 8.47
CA ARG A 35 19.98 -11.16 8.57
C ARG A 35 19.01 -10.78 9.70
N PRO A 36 17.69 -10.66 9.47
CA PRO A 36 16.78 -10.73 10.59
C PRO A 36 17.04 -12.06 11.30
N PRO A 37 17.01 -12.12 12.64
CA PRO A 37 16.95 -13.39 13.34
C PRO A 37 15.90 -14.27 12.64
N ALA A 38 16.16 -15.57 12.48
CA ALA A 38 15.24 -16.50 11.78
C ALA A 38 13.83 -16.56 12.42
N ASP A 39 13.68 -15.90 13.56
CA ASP A 39 12.59 -15.79 14.50
C ASP A 39 12.00 -14.37 14.62
N ALA A 40 12.52 -13.37 13.90
CA ALA A 40 11.98 -12.00 13.91
C ALA A 40 10.98 -11.78 12.76
N PRO A 41 9.67 -11.57 13.04
CA PRO A 41 8.69 -11.45 11.98
C PRO A 41 8.70 -10.04 11.35
N TYR A 42 8.87 -10.01 10.02
CA TYR A 42 8.68 -8.90 9.07
C TYR A 42 7.60 -7.84 9.40
N PRO A 43 6.46 -8.15 10.05
CA PRO A 43 5.54 -7.14 10.60
C PRO A 43 6.17 -6.01 11.41
N ALA A 44 7.37 -6.14 11.98
CA ALA A 44 8.02 -5.08 12.77
C ALA A 44 8.29 -3.78 11.99
N ILE A 45 8.78 -3.84 10.75
CA ILE A 45 9.12 -2.62 9.96
C ILE A 45 7.85 -1.89 9.49
N TRP A 46 6.82 -2.65 9.07
CA TRP A 46 5.54 -2.06 8.68
C TRP A 46 4.73 -1.57 9.87
N ALA A 47 4.72 -2.30 10.99
CA ALA A 47 4.02 -1.86 12.19
C ALA A 47 4.72 -0.64 12.82
N TYR A 48 6.04 -0.51 12.65
CA TYR A 48 6.79 0.69 13.01
C TYR A 48 6.44 1.88 12.09
N THR A 49 6.43 1.69 10.77
CA THR A 49 6.05 2.73 9.80
C THR A 49 4.55 3.05 9.78
N ALA A 50 3.69 2.17 10.29
CA ALA A 50 2.26 2.39 10.50
C ALA A 50 1.92 2.95 11.89
N GLY A 51 2.91 3.18 12.77
CA GLY A 51 2.69 3.72 14.12
C GLY A 51 2.00 2.75 15.09
N ALA A 52 2.00 1.46 14.81
CA ALA A 52 1.30 0.40 15.54
C ALA A 52 2.15 -0.30 16.62
N TYR A 53 3.42 0.08 16.80
CA TYR A 53 4.24 -0.35 17.95
C TYR A 53 4.38 0.78 18.98
N PRO A 54 4.09 0.53 20.27
CA PRO A 54 4.50 1.47 21.31
C PRO A 54 6.02 1.62 21.28
N ILE A 55 6.45 2.87 21.40
CA ILE A 55 7.84 3.34 21.40
C ILE A 55 8.56 2.70 22.59
N ILE A 56 9.15 1.51 22.42
CA ILE A 56 9.95 0.87 23.49
C ILE A 56 11.45 0.89 23.15
N HIS A 57 11.85 1.08 21.87
CA HIS A 57 13.26 1.13 21.48
C HIS A 57 13.58 2.31 20.56
N ARG A 58 14.24 3.35 21.12
CA ARG A 58 14.68 4.57 20.42
C ARG A 58 15.62 4.30 19.23
N GLU A 59 16.32 3.17 19.25
CA GLU A 59 17.23 2.74 18.20
C GLU A 59 16.49 2.14 16.99
N GLU A 60 15.40 1.39 17.24
CA GLU A 60 14.56 0.79 16.18
C GLU A 60 13.77 1.85 15.43
N SER A 61 13.08 2.71 16.17
CA SER A 61 13.42 4.14 16.21
C SER A 61 13.95 4.83 14.94
N ALA A 62 15.18 5.32 15.14
CA ALA A 62 16.02 5.97 14.15
C ALA A 62 16.31 5.08 12.94
N ARG A 63 16.43 3.75 13.11
CA ARG A 63 16.72 2.84 12.00
C ARG A 63 15.59 2.82 10.98
N ALA A 64 14.35 2.72 11.44
CA ALA A 64 13.21 2.70 10.53
C ALA A 64 12.94 4.08 9.91
N ASP A 65 13.28 5.19 10.59
CA ASP A 65 13.30 6.50 9.95
C ASP A 65 14.38 6.62 8.87
N ALA A 66 15.58 6.06 9.09
CA ALA A 66 16.61 6.01 8.07
C ALA A 66 16.17 5.20 6.83
N ILE A 67 15.54 4.04 7.04
CA ILE A 67 14.95 3.23 5.95
C ILE A 67 13.87 4.03 5.21
N ARG A 68 12.99 4.72 5.94
CA ARG A 68 11.92 5.54 5.36
C ARG A 68 12.47 6.66 4.48
N LEU A 69 13.50 7.35 4.95
CA LEU A 69 14.17 8.42 4.20
C LEU A 69 14.89 7.89 2.97
N GLN A 70 15.59 6.75 3.10
CA GLN A 70 16.23 6.10 1.97
C GLN A 70 15.21 5.68 0.92
N LEU A 71 14.14 4.96 1.30
CA LEU A 71 13.05 4.60 0.40
C LEU A 71 12.44 5.83 -0.28
N ALA A 72 12.20 6.93 0.44
CA ALA A 72 11.69 8.15 -0.18
C ALA A 72 12.66 8.72 -1.24
N ALA A 73 13.96 8.74 -0.95
CA ALA A 73 15.00 9.22 -1.88
C ALA A 73 15.12 8.32 -3.12
N GLU A 74 15.03 7.00 -2.94
CA GLU A 74 15.06 6.05 -4.06
C GLU A 74 13.80 6.13 -4.91
N LEU A 75 12.63 6.21 -4.27
CA LEU A 75 11.35 6.35 -4.95
C LEU A 75 11.33 7.63 -5.80
N ALA A 76 11.89 8.73 -5.30
CA ALA A 76 11.96 9.99 -6.03
C ALA A 76 12.71 9.89 -7.38
N GLN A 77 13.67 8.96 -7.49
CA GLN A 77 14.46 8.72 -8.71
C GLN A 77 13.77 7.85 -9.75
N LEU A 78 12.71 7.12 -9.36
CA LEU A 78 11.97 6.26 -10.28
C LEU A 78 11.08 7.07 -11.23
N PRO A 79 10.77 6.55 -12.43
CA PRO A 79 9.85 7.20 -13.34
C PRO A 79 8.46 7.30 -12.74
N ALA A 80 7.82 8.46 -12.95
CA ALA A 80 6.40 8.63 -12.65
C ALA A 80 5.57 7.64 -13.48
N ALA A 81 4.53 7.09 -12.86
CA ALA A 81 3.57 6.20 -13.49
C ALA A 81 2.18 6.85 -13.49
N PRO A 82 1.97 7.91 -14.30
CA PRO A 82 0.69 8.61 -14.33
C PRO A 82 -0.43 7.67 -14.78
N GLY A 83 -1.58 7.81 -14.14
CA GLY A 83 -2.78 7.07 -14.50
C GLY A 83 -3.58 6.63 -13.29
N GLU A 84 -4.55 5.75 -13.55
CA GLU A 84 -5.38 5.19 -12.51
C GLU A 84 -4.59 4.20 -11.64
N ALA A 85 -4.84 4.22 -10.33
CA ALA A 85 -4.28 3.28 -9.38
C ALA A 85 -5.32 2.87 -8.33
N TRP A 86 -5.19 1.66 -7.81
CA TRP A 86 -6.14 1.06 -6.89
C TRP A 86 -5.44 0.58 -5.63
N HIS A 87 -6.04 0.84 -4.47
CA HIS A 87 -5.57 0.32 -3.18
C HIS A 87 -6.66 -0.54 -2.54
N GLY A 88 -6.23 -1.71 -2.06
CA GLY A 88 -7.05 -2.60 -1.25
C GLY A 88 -6.55 -2.62 0.18
N GLY A 89 -7.39 -2.22 1.12
CA GLY A 89 -6.99 -2.10 2.51
C GLY A 89 -8.07 -2.46 3.50
N CYS A 90 -7.74 -2.28 4.77
CA CYS A 90 -8.69 -2.35 5.86
C CYS A 90 -8.31 -1.31 6.90
N VAL A 91 -9.27 -0.46 7.26
CA VAL A 91 -9.07 0.71 8.14
C VAL A 91 -9.92 0.59 9.39
N SER A 92 -9.63 1.36 10.45
CA SER A 92 -10.52 1.40 11.61
C SER A 92 -11.86 2.07 11.25
N ALA A 93 -12.88 1.89 12.08
CA ALA A 93 -14.15 2.58 11.90
C ALA A 93 -13.99 4.11 12.01
N GLU A 94 -13.11 4.57 12.90
CA GLU A 94 -12.76 5.99 13.06
C GLU A 94 -12.06 6.54 11.81
N GLU A 95 -11.07 5.81 11.29
CA GLU A 95 -10.34 6.21 10.09
C GLU A 95 -11.25 6.24 8.86
N LEU A 96 -12.20 5.31 8.74
CA LEU A 96 -13.23 5.34 7.70
C LEU A 96 -14.17 6.53 7.86
N ALA A 97 -14.55 6.89 9.09
CA ALA A 97 -15.38 8.05 9.37
C ALA A 97 -14.67 9.37 9.00
N GLN A 98 -13.34 9.43 9.08
CA GLN A 98 -12.55 10.59 8.65
C GLN A 98 -12.42 10.72 7.12
N MET A 99 -12.75 9.67 6.35
CA MET A 99 -12.77 9.72 4.89
C MET A 99 -14.08 10.33 4.35
N GLU A 100 -14.39 11.54 4.77
CA GLU A 100 -15.54 12.31 4.27
C GLU A 100 -15.16 13.07 3.00
N ILE A 101 -16.13 13.30 2.11
CA ILE A 101 -15.92 14.07 0.88
C ILE A 101 -15.32 15.45 1.20
N GLY A 102 -14.29 15.85 0.47
CA GLY A 102 -13.55 17.10 0.67
C GLY A 102 -12.47 17.04 1.76
N ARG A 103 -12.34 15.93 2.51
CA ARG A 103 -11.25 15.76 3.47
C ARG A 103 -9.98 15.33 2.76
N THR A 104 -8.86 15.95 3.14
CA THR A 104 -7.53 15.53 2.71
C THR A 104 -6.96 14.48 3.66
N LYS A 105 -6.34 13.45 3.09
CA LYS A 105 -5.61 12.41 3.78
C LYS A 105 -4.21 12.29 3.22
N THR A 106 -3.22 12.28 4.11
CA THR A 106 -1.83 12.03 3.75
C THR A 106 -1.47 10.60 4.10
N PHE A 107 -0.82 9.90 3.18
CA PHE A 107 -0.30 8.56 3.41
C PHE A 107 1.22 8.61 3.53
N ARG A 108 1.80 7.77 4.40
CA ARG A 108 3.26 7.68 4.54
C ARG A 108 3.92 6.94 3.38
N PHE A 109 3.35 5.81 2.98
CA PHE A 109 3.62 5.14 1.72
C PHE A 109 2.35 4.38 1.44
N LEU A 110 1.87 4.44 0.21
CA LEU A 110 0.66 3.71 -0.17
C LEU A 110 1.02 2.80 -1.35
N SER A 111 1.01 1.50 -1.07
CA SER A 111 1.10 0.47 -2.09
C SER A 111 -0.23 0.41 -2.83
N THR A 112 -0.15 0.53 -4.16
CA THR A 112 -1.30 0.52 -5.06
C THR A 112 -0.99 -0.35 -6.27
N THR A 113 -2.01 -0.68 -7.06
CA THR A 113 -1.88 -1.52 -8.26
C THR A 113 -2.66 -0.90 -9.42
N LYS A 114 -2.19 -1.13 -10.65
CA LYS A 114 -2.98 -0.84 -11.86
C LYS A 114 -4.11 -1.84 -12.11
N ILE A 115 -4.20 -2.92 -11.32
CA ILE A 115 -5.14 -4.02 -11.52
C ILE A 115 -6.22 -3.99 -10.42
N PRO A 116 -7.45 -3.56 -10.73
CA PRO A 116 -8.52 -3.39 -9.73
C PRO A 116 -8.81 -4.67 -8.94
N ALA A 117 -8.86 -5.82 -9.61
CA ALA A 117 -9.08 -7.12 -8.97
C ALA A 117 -8.03 -7.48 -7.90
N ILE A 118 -6.77 -7.07 -8.07
CA ILE A 118 -5.70 -7.32 -7.10
C ILE A 118 -5.95 -6.50 -5.83
N ALA A 119 -6.34 -5.23 -5.96
CA ALA A 119 -6.74 -4.41 -4.81
C ALA A 119 -7.92 -5.05 -4.04
N ALA A 120 -8.96 -5.51 -4.74
CA ALA A 120 -10.09 -6.17 -4.08
C ALA A 120 -9.67 -7.45 -3.32
N ASN A 121 -8.75 -8.23 -3.89
CA ASN A 121 -8.18 -9.41 -3.22
C ASN A 121 -7.41 -9.02 -1.95
N TYR A 122 -6.56 -8.00 -2.01
CA TYR A 122 -5.82 -7.50 -0.84
C TYR A 122 -6.75 -7.05 0.30
N ALA A 123 -7.77 -6.25 -0.02
CA ALA A 123 -8.76 -5.81 0.96
C ALA A 123 -9.52 -7.00 1.58
N SER A 124 -9.87 -7.99 0.76
CA SER A 124 -10.54 -9.22 1.22
C SER A 124 -9.69 -10.03 2.20
N VAL A 125 -8.42 -10.25 1.87
CA VAL A 125 -7.46 -10.98 2.70
C VAL A 125 -7.20 -10.25 4.02
N ARG A 126 -6.95 -8.94 3.97
CA ARG A 126 -6.67 -8.13 5.17
C ARG A 126 -7.84 -8.11 6.13
N PHE A 127 -9.07 -8.00 5.63
CA PHE A 127 -10.26 -8.07 6.48
C PHE A 127 -10.43 -9.45 7.12
N GLY A 128 -10.26 -10.53 6.35
CA GLY A 128 -10.34 -11.90 6.88
C GLY A 128 -9.33 -12.16 7.99
N GLN A 129 -8.12 -11.62 7.87
CA GLN A 129 -7.08 -11.72 8.91
C GLN A 129 -7.38 -10.90 10.17
N ARG A 130 -8.12 -9.81 10.05
CA ARG A 130 -8.39 -8.87 11.15
C ARG A 130 -9.74 -9.08 11.85
N GLY A 131 -10.57 -10.02 11.39
CA GLY A 131 -11.73 -10.52 12.14
C GLY A 131 -12.68 -9.42 12.64
N GLY A 132 -13.14 -8.52 11.77
CA GLY A 132 -14.12 -7.48 12.10
C GLY A 132 -13.58 -6.25 12.86
N THR A 133 -12.30 -6.26 13.28
CA THR A 133 -11.64 -5.10 13.92
C THR A 133 -11.35 -3.94 12.96
N CYS A 134 -11.58 -4.14 11.67
CA CYS A 134 -11.41 -3.13 10.64
C CYS A 134 -12.56 -3.19 9.62
N ARG A 135 -12.65 -2.18 8.76
CA ARG A 135 -13.60 -2.06 7.65
C ARG A 135 -12.85 -2.18 6.33
N PRO A 136 -13.23 -3.10 5.43
CA PRO A 136 -12.53 -3.26 4.17
C PRO A 136 -12.83 -2.08 3.26
N ILE A 137 -11.79 -1.57 2.61
CA ILE A 137 -11.88 -0.42 1.71
C ILE A 137 -11.24 -0.75 0.37
N ILE A 138 -11.83 -0.20 -0.68
CA ILE A 138 -11.21 -0.07 -1.99
C ILE A 138 -11.08 1.42 -2.27
N LEU A 139 -9.85 1.89 -2.48
CA LEU A 139 -9.57 3.25 -2.89
C LEU A 139 -9.22 3.25 -4.37
N LYS A 140 -9.83 4.14 -5.14
CA LYS A 140 -9.46 4.41 -6.53
C LYS A 140 -8.88 5.81 -6.62
N MET A 141 -7.68 5.90 -7.17
CA MET A 141 -7.04 7.16 -7.51
C MET A 141 -7.21 7.35 -9.01
N ASN A 142 -8.03 8.32 -9.42
CA ASN A 142 -8.28 8.60 -10.84
C ASN A 142 -7.02 9.06 -11.57
N GLN A 143 -6.12 9.71 -10.84
CA GLN A 143 -4.78 10.09 -11.26
C GLN A 143 -3.83 9.87 -10.08
N SER A 144 -2.78 9.10 -10.32
CA SER A 144 -1.67 8.85 -9.40
C SER A 144 -0.39 9.35 -10.04
N THR A 145 0.45 10.06 -9.30
CA THR A 145 1.84 10.36 -9.70
C THR A 145 2.85 9.43 -9.05
N GLY A 146 2.39 8.28 -8.54
CA GLY A 146 3.24 7.27 -7.92
C GLY A 146 4.28 6.72 -8.88
N ARG A 147 5.12 5.83 -8.37
CA ARG A 147 6.25 5.29 -9.11
C ARG A 147 6.04 3.83 -9.43
N ASP A 148 6.37 3.47 -10.67
CA ASP A 148 6.35 2.07 -11.08
C ASP A 148 7.51 1.34 -10.40
N ILE A 149 7.16 0.42 -9.50
CA ILE A 149 8.14 -0.43 -8.80
C ILE A 149 8.15 -1.86 -9.33
N LYS A 150 7.42 -2.15 -10.42
CA LYS A 150 7.40 -3.45 -11.09
C LYS A 150 8.80 -4.04 -11.34
N PRO A 151 9.81 -3.28 -11.82
CA PRO A 151 11.14 -3.85 -12.09
C PRO A 151 11.85 -4.37 -10.84
N TYR A 152 11.43 -3.91 -9.67
CA TYR A 152 12.05 -4.24 -8.39
C TYR A 152 11.20 -5.24 -7.59
N SER A 153 9.93 -5.43 -7.96
CA SER A 153 8.95 -6.24 -7.22
C SER A 153 9.15 -7.73 -7.42
N VAL A 154 8.98 -8.49 -6.34
CA VAL A 154 8.92 -9.95 -6.38
C VAL A 154 7.61 -10.47 -6.97
N PHE A 155 6.60 -9.59 -7.12
CA PHE A 155 5.33 -9.86 -7.79
C PHE A 155 5.10 -8.83 -8.92
N PRO A 156 5.91 -8.87 -9.99
CA PRO A 156 5.84 -7.87 -11.06
C PRO A 156 4.49 -7.85 -11.79
N ASP A 157 3.74 -8.96 -11.74
CA ASP A 157 2.41 -9.07 -12.33
C ASP A 157 1.35 -8.29 -11.55
N GLU A 158 1.65 -7.84 -10.33
CA GLU A 158 0.77 -6.95 -9.56
C GLU A 158 0.77 -5.51 -10.11
N GLN A 159 1.71 -5.17 -11.00
CA GLN A 159 1.84 -3.82 -11.56
C GLN A 159 1.77 -2.74 -10.48
N GLU A 160 2.58 -2.94 -9.44
CA GLU A 160 2.55 -2.13 -8.23
C GLU A 160 3.07 -0.72 -8.52
N ILE A 161 2.27 0.26 -8.10
CA ILE A 161 2.60 1.68 -8.10
C ILE A 161 2.73 2.11 -6.64
N LEU A 162 3.91 2.60 -6.26
CA LEU A 162 4.16 3.05 -4.89
C LEU A 162 4.05 4.59 -4.81
N LEU A 163 3.16 5.06 -3.94
CA LEU A 163 3.00 6.48 -3.60
C LEU A 163 3.91 6.84 -2.42
N GLY A 164 4.50 8.03 -2.47
CA GLY A 164 5.46 8.53 -1.49
C GLY A 164 4.80 9.15 -0.25
N ALA A 165 5.65 9.48 0.74
CA ALA A 165 5.23 10.02 2.04
C ALA A 165 4.66 11.43 2.04
N ALA A 166 4.88 12.17 0.96
CA ALA A 166 4.36 13.51 0.79
C ALA A 166 3.06 13.53 -0.01
N ASP A 167 2.56 12.38 -0.47
CA ASP A 167 1.36 12.34 -1.29
C ASP A 167 0.11 12.52 -0.42
N SER A 168 -0.62 13.59 -0.71
CA SER A 168 -1.90 13.92 -0.10
C SER A 168 -3.02 13.71 -1.11
N PHE A 169 -4.15 13.23 -0.61
CA PHE A 169 -5.32 12.91 -1.42
C PHE A 169 -6.57 13.49 -0.79
N GLU A 170 -7.39 14.16 -1.59
CA GLU A 170 -8.73 14.55 -1.21
C GLU A 170 -9.70 13.41 -1.51
N VAL A 171 -10.62 13.14 -0.59
CA VAL A 171 -11.75 12.24 -0.84
C VAL A 171 -12.73 12.94 -1.78
N ALA A 172 -12.75 12.51 -3.03
CA ALA A 172 -13.62 13.11 -4.04
C ALA A 172 -15.04 12.53 -4.00
N ALA A 173 -15.17 11.22 -3.76
CA ALA A 173 -16.47 10.56 -3.71
C ALA A 173 -16.46 9.32 -2.81
N ARG A 174 -17.62 9.02 -2.23
CA ARG A 174 -17.95 7.71 -1.64
C ARG A 174 -19.03 7.08 -2.51
N LEU A 175 -18.65 6.03 -3.22
CA LEU A 175 -19.49 5.45 -4.26
C LEU A 175 -20.23 4.21 -3.75
N PRO A 176 -21.44 3.95 -4.26
CA PRO A 176 -22.11 2.68 -4.00
C PRO A 176 -21.32 1.53 -4.65
N ASN A 177 -21.42 0.32 -4.09
CA ASN A 177 -20.70 -0.85 -4.61
C ASN A 177 -21.15 -1.27 -6.02
N SER A 178 -22.30 -0.77 -6.50
CA SER A 178 -22.72 -0.89 -7.90
C SER A 178 -21.84 -0.09 -8.89
N SER A 179 -21.03 0.84 -8.40
CA SER A 179 -20.07 1.61 -9.21
C SER A 179 -18.70 0.96 -9.31
N LEU A 180 -18.46 -0.17 -8.63
CA LEU A 180 -17.23 -0.92 -8.77
C LEU A 180 -17.11 -1.51 -10.19
N PRO A 181 -15.89 -1.57 -10.75
CA PRO A 181 -15.62 -2.32 -11.97
C PRO A 181 -16.15 -3.75 -11.91
N GLU A 182 -16.58 -4.28 -13.07
CA GLU A 182 -17.27 -5.57 -13.15
C GLU A 182 -16.46 -6.73 -12.56
N ASP A 183 -15.15 -6.73 -12.79
CA ASP A 183 -14.22 -7.73 -12.31
C ASP A 183 -14.13 -7.73 -10.77
N ILE A 184 -14.05 -6.55 -10.14
CA ILE A 184 -14.12 -6.40 -8.69
C ILE A 184 -15.49 -6.85 -8.17
N ARG A 185 -16.57 -6.34 -8.75
CA ARG A 185 -17.93 -6.62 -8.31
C ARG A 185 -18.22 -8.12 -8.34
N SER A 186 -17.95 -8.76 -9.46
CA SER A 186 -18.04 -10.21 -9.64
C SER A 186 -17.15 -10.99 -8.65
N PHE A 187 -15.93 -10.52 -8.37
CA PHE A 187 -15.06 -11.14 -7.38
C PHE A 187 -15.67 -11.10 -5.97
N LEU A 188 -16.12 -9.93 -5.52
CA LEU A 188 -16.71 -9.75 -4.19
C LEU A 188 -18.08 -10.43 -4.03
N GLU A 189 -18.88 -10.48 -5.09
CA GLU A 189 -20.15 -11.22 -5.14
C GLU A 189 -19.93 -12.73 -4.98
N ARG A 190 -18.93 -13.32 -5.67
CA ARG A 190 -18.58 -14.74 -5.49
C ARG A 190 -18.15 -15.06 -4.07
N GLN A 191 -17.55 -14.10 -3.37
CA GLN A 191 -17.18 -14.25 -1.96
C GLN A 191 -18.37 -14.00 -1.01
N GLN A 192 -19.52 -13.51 -1.51
CA GLN A 192 -20.67 -13.04 -0.73
C GLN A 192 -20.34 -11.87 0.20
N ARG A 193 -19.36 -11.04 -0.17
CA ARG A 193 -18.82 -9.97 0.69
C ARG A 193 -19.00 -8.57 0.12
N LEU A 194 -19.66 -8.42 -1.03
CA LEU A 194 -19.83 -7.12 -1.69
C LEU A 194 -20.34 -6.01 -0.75
N GLN A 195 -21.28 -6.32 0.15
CA GLN A 195 -21.88 -5.33 1.06
C GLN A 195 -20.97 -4.89 2.22
N GLU A 196 -19.83 -5.56 2.44
CA GLU A 196 -18.91 -5.23 3.53
C GLU A 196 -17.95 -4.08 3.16
N PHE A 197 -17.77 -3.82 1.87
CA PHE A 197 -16.74 -2.94 1.36
C PHE A 197 -17.24 -1.51 1.23
N SER A 198 -16.36 -0.56 1.55
CA SER A 198 -16.54 0.84 1.18
C SER A 198 -15.68 1.16 -0.05
N PHE A 199 -16.31 1.74 -1.07
CA PHE A 199 -15.63 2.21 -2.28
C PHE A 199 -15.47 3.73 -2.25
N ILE A 200 -14.22 4.20 -2.36
CA ILE A 200 -13.87 5.61 -2.19
C ILE A 200 -12.98 6.04 -3.35
N GLU A 201 -13.34 7.16 -3.99
CA GLU A 201 -12.49 7.80 -4.98
C GLU A 201 -11.66 8.92 -4.34
N LEU A 202 -10.39 8.95 -4.71
CA LEU A 202 -9.40 9.89 -4.26
C LEU A 202 -8.88 10.70 -5.44
N VAL A 203 -8.64 11.99 -5.21
CA VAL A 203 -7.94 12.89 -6.13
C VAL A 203 -6.66 13.33 -5.46
N GLN A 204 -5.52 13.17 -6.13
CA GLN A 204 -4.25 13.61 -5.59
C GLN A 204 -4.21 15.15 -5.53
N VAL A 205 -3.83 15.67 -4.36
CA VAL A 205 -3.65 17.10 -4.13
C VAL A 205 -2.21 17.43 -4.47
N ALA A 206 -2.00 18.44 -5.32
CA ALA A 206 -0.66 18.94 -5.59
C ALA A 206 -0.02 19.41 -4.27
N PRO A 207 1.28 19.15 -4.03
CA PRO A 207 1.95 19.69 -2.85
C PRO A 207 1.75 21.21 -2.83
N THR A 208 1.14 21.72 -1.77
CA THR A 208 1.06 23.16 -1.53
C THR A 208 2.49 23.68 -1.50
N GLY A 209 2.88 24.48 -2.48
CA GLY A 209 4.25 24.94 -2.71
C GLY A 209 4.81 25.87 -1.62
N GLU A 210 4.46 25.68 -0.35
CA GLU A 210 5.19 26.23 0.79
C GLU A 210 6.53 25.50 0.91
N GLY A 211 7.43 25.77 -0.02
CA GLY A 211 8.85 25.54 0.18
C GLY A 211 9.30 26.28 1.45
N PRO A 212 10.32 25.78 2.17
CA PRO A 212 10.86 26.50 3.31
C PRO A 212 11.26 27.90 2.84
N ALA A 213 10.63 28.92 3.42
CA ALA A 213 11.05 30.30 3.24
C ALA A 213 12.56 30.34 3.52
N SER A 214 13.34 30.60 2.49
CA SER A 214 14.79 30.73 2.59
C SER A 214 15.07 31.81 3.64
N ARG A 215 15.59 31.39 4.80
CA ARG A 215 16.13 32.26 5.83
C ARG A 215 17.60 31.95 5.99
#